data_AF-X6LW51-F1
#
_entry.id   AF-X6LW51-F1
#
_cell.length_a   1.000
_cell.length_b   1.000
_cell.length_c   1.000
_cell.angle_alpha   90.00
_cell.angle_beta   90.00
_cell.angle_gamma   90.00
#
_symmetry.space_group_name_H-M   'P 1'
#
loop_
_entity.id
_entity.type
_entity.pdbx_description
1 polymer ?
#
loop_
_entity_poly.entity_id
_entity_poly.type
_entity_poly.pdbx_seq_one_letter_code
_entity_poly.pdbx_strand_id
1 'polypeptide(L)'
;MGVNKNNQLCGSPTDMYVIFRIVKKRIKLHLLKTKKLEKKNLEELLKTKMSLNKAFVTIGSKEYTLHLTNLTLEHLKEQLVEASKEDERGKVLTKITDLNGHDIETDQQLQNTYPLNVYAYFQSSLFYLISNNYYSKNKIK
;
A
#
# COMPACT_ATOMS: atom_id res chain seq x y z
N MET A 1 21.60 -22.35 73.37
CA MET A 1 22.56 -22.10 72.27
C MET A 1 22.05 -22.79 71.03
N GLY A 2 21.57 -22.00 70.06
CA GLY A 2 21.00 -22.52 68.82
C GLY A 2 22.06 -22.68 67.74
N VAL A 3 21.94 -23.76 66.96
CA VAL A 3 22.53 -23.85 65.63
C VAL A 3 21.50 -24.47 64.71
N ASN A 4 20.77 -23.62 63.98
CA ASN A 4 19.89 -24.03 62.88
C ASN A 4 20.78 -24.34 61.66
N LYS A 5 21.01 -25.63 61.41
CA LYS A 5 21.71 -26.13 60.22
C LYS A 5 20.69 -26.59 59.19
N ASN A 6 20.02 -25.67 58.51
CA ASN A 6 19.26 -25.99 57.31
C ASN A 6 19.40 -24.84 56.33
N ASN A 7 20.41 -24.93 55.46
CA ASN A 7 20.43 -24.32 54.13
C ASN A 7 21.67 -24.82 53.38
N GLN A 8 21.72 -26.13 53.12
CA GLN A 8 22.64 -26.69 52.15
C GLN A 8 21.84 -27.05 50.90
N LEU A 9 21.69 -26.06 50.01
CA LEU A 9 21.24 -26.30 48.64
C LEU A 9 22.39 -26.99 47.89
N CYS A 10 22.54 -28.29 48.11
CA CYS A 10 23.44 -29.14 47.34
C CYS A 10 22.67 -29.66 46.12
N GLY A 11 22.68 -28.90 45.02
CA GLY A 11 22.28 -29.43 43.71
C GLY A 11 23.43 -30.27 43.17
N SER A 12 23.16 -31.50 42.74
CA SER A 12 24.16 -32.35 42.11
C SER A 12 24.60 -31.74 40.76
N PRO A 13 25.84 -31.97 40.27
CA PRO A 13 26.27 -31.51 38.93
C PRO A 13 25.30 -31.94 37.81
N THR A 14 24.64 -33.09 38.01
CA THR A 14 23.55 -33.61 37.17
C THR A 14 22.30 -32.72 37.16
N ASP A 15 21.91 -32.13 38.29
CA ASP A 15 20.77 -31.20 38.38
C ASP A 15 21.05 -29.92 37.59
N MET A 16 22.28 -29.41 37.67
CA MET A 16 22.71 -28.22 36.93
C MET A 16 22.65 -28.43 35.41
N TYR A 17 23.07 -29.61 34.93
CA TYR A 17 23.02 -29.96 33.51
C TYR A 17 21.58 -30.11 32.99
N VAL A 18 20.69 -30.68 33.80
CA VAL A 18 19.25 -30.79 33.48
C VAL A 18 18.60 -29.40 33.41
N ILE A 19 18.88 -28.53 34.38
CA ILE A 19 18.40 -27.14 34.39
C ILE A 19 18.89 -26.39 33.14
N PHE A 20 20.17 -26.52 32.77
CA PHE A 20 20.72 -25.87 31.59
C PHE A 20 20.01 -26.31 30.29
N ARG A 21 19.73 -27.61 30.12
CA ARG A 21 18.96 -28.12 28.96
C ARG A 21 17.55 -27.53 28.91
N ILE A 22 16.86 -27.45 30.06
CA ILE A 22 15.51 -26.90 30.15
C ILE A 22 15.51 -25.42 29.78
N VAL A 23 16.43 -24.65 30.34
CA VAL A 23 16.57 -23.20 30.05
C VAL A 23 16.90 -22.99 28.58
N LYS A 24 17.87 -23.72 28.01
CA LYS A 24 18.23 -23.63 26.58
C LYS A 24 17.05 -23.96 25.67
N LYS A 25 16.25 -24.99 25.99
CA LYS A 25 15.06 -25.36 25.24
C LYS A 25 13.99 -24.26 25.31
N ARG A 26 13.77 -23.66 26.49
CA ARG A 26 12.83 -22.54 26.67
C ARG A 26 13.26 -21.30 25.89
N ILE A 27 14.54 -20.95 25.92
CA ILE A 27 15.09 -19.83 25.12
C ILE A 27 14.87 -20.09 23.63
N LYS A 28 15.23 -21.28 23.12
CA LYS A 28 15.02 -21.64 21.72
C LYS A 28 13.55 -21.56 21.31
N LEU A 29 12.65 -22.04 22.17
CA LEU A 29 11.20 -21.98 21.93
C LEU A 29 10.70 -20.53 21.89
N HIS A 30 11.17 -19.68 22.80
CA HIS A 30 10.81 -18.26 22.83
C HIS A 30 11.25 -17.56 21.53
N LEU A 31 12.51 -17.76 21.12
CA LEU A 31 13.03 -17.20 19.87
C LEU A 31 12.26 -17.66 18.63
N LEU A 32 11.80 -18.91 18.60
CA LEU A 32 10.99 -19.41 17.49
C LEU A 32 9.61 -18.75 17.46
N LYS A 33 8.99 -18.55 18.63
CA LYS A 33 7.69 -17.88 18.76
C LYS A 33 7.76 -16.42 18.31
N THR A 34 8.80 -15.68 18.70
CA THR A 34 8.94 -14.27 18.29
C THR A 34 9.13 -14.14 16.78
N LYS A 35 10.02 -14.95 16.18
CA LYS A 35 10.21 -14.96 14.70
C LYS A 35 8.92 -15.29 13.94
N LYS A 36 8.12 -16.24 14.46
CA LYS A 36 6.84 -16.60 13.83
C LYS A 36 5.83 -15.45 13.91
N LEU A 37 5.79 -14.74 15.04
CA LEU A 37 4.92 -13.59 15.23
C LEU A 37 5.32 -12.42 14.31
N GLU A 38 6.61 -12.10 14.24
CA GLU A 38 7.15 -11.08 13.33
C GLU A 38 6.79 -11.37 11.87
N LYS A 39 6.95 -12.62 11.43
CA LYS A 39 6.57 -13.04 10.08
C LYS A 39 5.07 -12.83 9.82
N LYS A 40 4.20 -13.22 10.76
CA LYS A 40 2.75 -13.06 10.63
C LYS A 40 2.37 -11.58 10.54
N ASN A 41 2.95 -10.73 11.38
CA ASN A 41 2.68 -9.29 11.36
C ASN A 41 3.14 -8.65 10.05
N LEU A 42 4.28 -9.09 9.50
CA LEU A 42 4.77 -8.60 8.22
C LEU A 42 3.83 -9.00 7.06
N GLU A 43 3.36 -10.24 7.04
CA GLU A 43 2.38 -10.71 6.05
C GLU A 43 1.06 -9.92 6.12
N GLU A 44 0.59 -9.61 7.34
CA GLU A 44 -0.62 -8.80 7.55
C GLU A 44 -0.44 -7.35 7.10
N LEU A 45 0.71 -6.75 7.38
CA LEU A 45 1.04 -5.39 6.94
C LEU A 45 1.14 -5.29 5.42
N LEU A 46 1.76 -6.29 4.77
CA LEU A 46 1.81 -6.37 3.31
C LEU A 46 0.43 -6.55 2.69
N LYS A 47 -0.43 -7.38 3.28
CA LYS A 47 -1.81 -7.57 2.82
C LYS A 47 -2.62 -6.29 2.89
N THR A 48 -2.53 -5.55 4.00
CA THR A 48 -3.21 -4.26 4.16
C THR A 48 -2.66 -3.22 3.18
N LYS A 49 -1.34 -3.15 3.01
CA LYS A 49 -0.70 -2.25 2.03
C LYS A 49 -1.15 -2.54 0.60
N MET A 50 -1.25 -3.80 0.20
CA MET A 50 -1.75 -4.18 -1.13
C MET A 50 -3.24 -3.85 -1.31
N SER A 51 -4.05 -3.93 -0.24
CA SER A 51 -5.47 -3.55 -0.30
C SER A 51 -5.68 -2.03 -0.40
N LEU A 52 -4.79 -1.23 0.19
CA LEU A 52 -4.85 0.24 0.16
C LEU A 52 -4.54 0.83 -1.22
N ASN A 53 -3.91 0.06 -2.10
CA ASN A 53 -3.52 0.55 -3.42
C ASN A 53 -4.49 0.12 -4.54
N LYS A 54 -5.69 -0.33 -4.20
CA LYS A 54 -6.72 -0.66 -5.19
C LYS A 54 -7.47 0.61 -5.58
N ALA A 55 -7.48 0.94 -6.86
CA ALA A 55 -8.24 2.06 -7.41
C ALA A 55 -9.40 1.54 -8.27
N PHE A 56 -10.58 2.13 -8.10
CA PHE A 56 -11.73 1.91 -8.97
C PHE A 56 -11.88 3.13 -9.85
N VAL A 57 -11.76 2.93 -11.16
CA VAL A 57 -11.78 4.03 -12.12
C VAL A 57 -12.92 3.86 -13.09
N THR A 58 -13.73 4.90 -13.23
CA THR A 58 -14.79 4.92 -14.22
C THR A 58 -14.36 5.77 -15.42
N ILE A 59 -14.45 5.21 -16.61
CA ILE A 59 -14.20 5.90 -17.89
C ILE A 59 -15.46 5.77 -18.74
N GLY A 60 -16.18 6.88 -18.93
CA GLY A 60 -17.48 6.85 -19.59
C GLY A 60 -18.47 5.95 -18.82
N SER A 61 -18.90 4.85 -19.43
CA SER A 61 -19.79 3.85 -18.83
C SER A 61 -19.09 2.59 -18.32
N LYS A 62 -17.75 2.52 -18.42
CA LYS A 62 -16.97 1.34 -18.04
C LYS A 62 -16.24 1.57 -16.72
N GLU A 63 -16.20 0.53 -15.90
CA GLU A 63 -15.44 0.51 -14.65
C GLU A 63 -14.19 -0.37 -14.80
N TYR A 64 -13.08 0.13 -14.27
CA TYR A 64 -11.77 -0.52 -14.27
C TYR A 64 -11.31 -0.67 -12.83
N THR A 65 -10.69 -1.80 -12.54
CA THR A 65 -9.98 -2.01 -11.27
C THR A 65 -8.49 -1.97 -11.56
N LEU A 66 -7.80 -0.99 -10.96
CA LEU A 66 -6.36 -0.84 -11.07
C LEU A 66 -5.69 -1.22 -9.75
N HIS A 67 -4.54 -1.89 -9.87
CA HIS A 67 -3.67 -2.20 -8.74
C HIS A 67 -2.45 -1.29 -8.82
N LEU A 68 -2.49 -0.20 -8.06
CA LEU A 68 -1.41 0.76 -8.05
C LEU A 68 -0.24 0.20 -7.24
N THR A 69 0.97 0.25 -7.79
CA THR A 69 2.15 -0.05 -6.98
C THR A 69 2.49 1.12 -6.05
N ASN A 70 2.28 2.34 -6.55
CA ASN A 70 2.47 3.60 -5.85
C ASN A 70 1.22 4.49 -6.01
N LEU A 71 0.81 5.16 -4.92
CA LEU A 71 -0.25 6.16 -4.88
C LEU A 71 0.28 7.53 -5.33
N THR A 72 0.75 7.59 -6.56
CA THR A 72 1.13 8.85 -7.24
C THR A 72 0.23 9.07 -8.44
N LEU A 73 -0.05 10.33 -8.72
CA LEU A 73 -0.93 10.74 -9.81
C LEU A 73 -0.33 10.38 -11.17
N GLU A 74 0.97 10.51 -11.32
CA GLU A 74 1.69 10.09 -12.53
C GLU A 74 1.48 8.59 -12.81
N HIS A 75 1.68 7.74 -11.81
CA HIS A 75 1.51 6.30 -11.98
C HIS A 75 0.05 5.92 -12.26
N LEU A 76 -0.91 6.60 -11.63
CA LEU A 76 -2.33 6.41 -11.93
C LEU A 76 -2.65 6.79 -13.39
N LYS A 77 -2.11 7.92 -13.89
CA LYS A 77 -2.31 8.36 -15.28
C LYS A 77 -1.74 7.34 -16.27
N GLU A 78 -0.54 6.83 -16.02
CA GLU A 78 0.08 5.79 -16.85
C GLU A 78 -0.78 4.52 -16.91
N GLN A 79 -1.21 4.00 -15.75
CA GLN A 79 -2.06 2.81 -15.71
C GLN A 79 -3.42 3.04 -16.37
N LEU A 80 -3.98 4.25 -16.27
CA LEU A 80 -5.24 4.58 -16.93
C LEU A 80 -5.12 4.60 -18.44
N VAL A 81 -4.06 5.21 -18.96
CA VAL A 81 -3.79 5.21 -20.40
C VAL A 81 -3.59 3.78 -20.88
N GLU A 82 -2.86 2.94 -20.14
CA GLU A 82 -2.67 1.52 -20.47
C GLU A 82 -3.98 0.73 -20.49
N ALA A 83 -4.77 0.84 -19.41
CA ALA A 83 -6.03 0.10 -19.25
C ALA A 83 -7.09 0.49 -20.27
N SER A 84 -7.03 1.71 -20.79
CA SER A 84 -7.99 2.25 -21.77
C SER A 84 -7.47 2.24 -23.21
N LYS A 85 -6.30 1.66 -23.51
CA LYS A 85 -5.68 1.71 -24.85
C LYS A 85 -6.58 1.24 -25.98
N GLU A 86 -7.41 0.22 -25.74
CA GLU A 86 -8.30 -0.34 -26.76
C GLU A 86 -9.55 0.53 -26.95
N ASP A 87 -10.17 0.97 -25.86
CA ASP A 87 -11.44 1.70 -25.86
C ASP A 87 -11.30 3.19 -26.17
N GLU A 88 -10.23 3.80 -25.67
CA GLU A 88 -9.97 5.23 -25.77
C GLU A 88 -8.83 5.53 -26.77
N ARG A 89 -8.60 4.62 -27.73
CA ARG A 89 -7.52 4.74 -28.72
C ARG A 89 -7.57 6.08 -29.45
N GLY A 90 -6.44 6.79 -29.46
CA GLY A 90 -6.30 8.08 -30.14
C GLY A 90 -6.88 9.28 -29.36
N LYS A 91 -7.41 9.04 -28.15
CA LYS A 91 -7.79 10.07 -27.19
C LYS A 91 -6.69 10.26 -26.14
N VAL A 92 -6.73 11.41 -25.49
CA VAL A 92 -5.79 11.85 -24.47
C VAL A 92 -6.56 11.98 -23.16
N LEU A 93 -5.99 11.45 -22.08
CA LEU A 93 -6.50 11.67 -20.73
C LEU A 93 -6.41 13.16 -20.39
N THR A 94 -7.54 13.83 -20.22
CA THR A 94 -7.60 15.27 -19.97
C THR A 94 -7.73 15.61 -18.50
N LYS A 95 -8.48 14.80 -17.75
CA LYS A 95 -8.83 15.11 -16.37
C LYS A 95 -9.15 13.84 -15.57
N ILE A 96 -8.85 13.89 -14.28
CA ILE A 96 -9.26 12.91 -13.28
C ILE A 96 -10.05 13.66 -12.21
N THR A 97 -11.19 13.13 -11.78
CA THR A 97 -11.96 13.67 -10.66
C THR A 97 -12.24 12.65 -9.58
N ASP A 98 -12.48 13.12 -8.37
CA ASP A 98 -13.07 12.33 -7.30
C ASP A 98 -14.58 12.07 -7.56
N LEU A 99 -15.24 11.41 -6.61
CA LEU A 99 -16.68 11.12 -6.65
C LEU A 99 -17.57 12.37 -6.57
N ASN A 100 -17.06 13.48 -6.06
CA ASN A 100 -17.77 14.75 -5.96
C ASN A 100 -17.57 15.63 -7.21
N GLY A 101 -16.77 15.16 -8.18
CA GLY A 101 -16.44 15.91 -9.39
C GLY A 101 -15.30 16.91 -9.21
N HIS A 102 -14.56 16.87 -8.10
CA HIS A 102 -13.39 17.70 -7.86
C HIS A 102 -12.16 17.16 -8.57
N ASP A 103 -11.41 18.05 -9.21
CA ASP A 103 -10.21 17.74 -9.98
C ASP A 103 -9.09 17.25 -9.07
N ILE A 104 -8.48 16.12 -9.46
CA ILE A 104 -7.32 15.55 -8.79
C ILE A 104 -6.08 15.91 -9.63
N GLU A 105 -5.35 16.93 -9.19
CA GLU A 105 -4.18 17.47 -9.89
C GLU A 105 -2.87 17.18 -9.15
N THR A 106 -2.95 16.77 -7.87
CA THR A 106 -1.79 16.52 -7.01
C THR A 106 -1.84 15.14 -6.35
N ASP A 107 -0.67 14.62 -6.00
CA ASP A 107 -0.54 13.36 -5.25
C ASP A 107 -1.25 13.44 -3.88
N GLN A 108 -1.26 14.60 -3.24
CA GLN A 108 -1.91 14.78 -1.95
C GLN A 108 -3.44 14.66 -2.06
N GLN A 109 -4.05 15.26 -3.09
CA GLN A 109 -5.48 15.09 -3.35
C GLN A 109 -5.83 13.62 -3.63
N LEU A 110 -4.98 12.94 -4.40
CA LEU A 110 -5.13 11.52 -4.68
C LEU A 110 -5.08 10.67 -3.41
N GLN A 111 -4.09 10.90 -2.55
CA GLN A 111 -3.91 10.19 -1.29
C GLN A 111 -5.01 10.47 -0.26
N ASN A 112 -5.60 11.67 -0.30
CA ASN A 112 -6.74 12.02 0.54
C ASN A 112 -8.06 11.38 0.06
N THR A 113 -8.08 10.79 -1.13
CA THR A 113 -9.27 10.15 -1.69
C THR A 113 -9.29 8.68 -1.30
N TYR A 114 -10.03 8.34 -0.24
CA TYR A 114 -10.22 6.95 0.19
C TYR A 114 -11.70 6.62 0.47
N PRO A 115 -12.25 5.53 -0.09
CA PRO A 115 -11.62 4.61 -1.06
C PRO A 115 -11.27 5.32 -2.38
N LEU A 116 -10.23 4.84 -3.07
CA LEU A 116 -9.75 5.49 -4.29
C LEU A 116 -10.69 5.19 -5.46
N ASN A 117 -11.76 5.98 -5.54
CA ASN A 117 -12.76 5.93 -6.60
C ASN A 117 -12.69 7.22 -7.40
N VAL A 118 -12.34 7.12 -8.68
CA VAL A 118 -12.13 8.28 -9.54
C VAL A 118 -12.82 8.13 -10.88
N TYR A 119 -13.14 9.27 -11.49
CA TYR A 119 -13.56 9.34 -12.88
C TYR A 119 -12.41 9.84 -13.73
N ALA A 120 -12.16 9.19 -14.86
CA ALA A 120 -11.15 9.61 -15.82
C ALA A 120 -11.79 9.98 -17.15
N TYR A 121 -11.40 11.12 -17.68
CA TYR A 121 -11.99 11.72 -18.87
C TYR A 121 -10.99 11.74 -20.01
N PHE A 122 -11.40 11.21 -21.16
CA PHE A 122 -10.59 11.16 -22.37
C PHE A 122 -11.20 12.03 -23.45
N GLN A 123 -10.37 12.79 -24.16
CA GLN A 123 -10.80 13.64 -25.27
C GLN A 123 -9.96 13.33 -26.50
N SER A 124 -10.57 13.39 -27.68
CA SER A 124 -9.85 13.19 -28.94
C SER A 124 -8.66 14.16 -29.08
N SER A 125 -7.50 13.60 -29.44
CA SER A 125 -6.23 14.34 -29.58
C SER A 125 -6.35 15.53 -30.54
N LEU A 126 -7.11 15.38 -31.63
CA LEU A 126 -7.38 16.47 -32.58
C LEU A 126 -8.09 17.65 -31.92
N PHE A 127 -9.11 17.38 -31.10
CA PHE A 127 -9.83 18.44 -30.39
C PHE A 127 -8.96 19.13 -29.34
N TYR A 128 -8.14 18.36 -28.61
CA TYR A 128 -7.24 18.89 -27.59
C TYR A 128 -6.17 19.84 -28.17
N LEU A 129 -5.61 19.51 -29.34
CA LEU A 129 -4.65 20.36 -30.04
C LEU A 129 -5.29 21.66 -30.56
N ILE A 130 -6.52 21.59 -31.05
CA ILE A 130 -7.26 22.76 -31.55
C ILE A 130 -7.61 23.70 -30.39
N SER A 131 -8.12 23.18 -29.27
CA SER A 131 -8.47 24.00 -28.11
C SER A 131 -7.26 24.72 -27.53
N ASN A 132 -6.14 24.01 -27.34
CA ASN A 132 -4.94 24.64 -26.75
C ASN A 132 -4.30 25.69 -27.66
N ASN A 133 -4.32 25.50 -28.98
CA ASN A 133 -3.86 26.52 -29.92
C ASN A 133 -4.76 27.76 -29.94
N TYR A 134 -6.08 27.59 -29.81
CA TYR A 134 -7.02 28.70 -29.78
C TYR A 134 -6.86 29.54 -28.50
N TYR A 135 -6.75 28.91 -27.34
CA TYR A 135 -6.58 29.61 -26.06
C TYR A 135 -5.20 30.29 -25.91
N SER A 136 -4.13 29.70 -26.45
CA SER A 136 -2.79 30.31 -26.41
C SER A 136 -2.71 31.60 -27.23
N LYS A 137 -3.38 31.66 -28.39
CA LYS A 137 -3.40 32.86 -29.26
C LYS A 137 -4.18 34.04 -28.67
N ASN A 138 -5.15 33.77 -27.78
CA ASN A 138 -6.02 34.81 -27.22
C ASN A 138 -5.55 35.35 -25.86
N LYS A 139 -4.41 34.88 -25.32
CA LYS A 139 -3.84 35.33 -24.04
C LYS A 139 -2.78 36.44 -24.17
N ILE A 140 -2.55 36.93 -25.40
CA ILE A 140 -1.71 38.10 -25.68
C ILE A 140 -2.65 39.27 -25.98
N LYS A 141 -3.15 39.94 -24.94
CA LYS A 141 -3.67 41.31 -24.99
C LYS A 141 -3.63 41.92 -23.59
#